data_AF-A0A485MG14-F1
#
_entry.id   AF-A0A485MG14-F1
#
_cell.length_a   1.000
_cell.length_b   1.000
_cell.length_c   1.000
_cell.angle_alpha   90.00
_cell.angle_beta   90.00
_cell.angle_gamma   90.00
#
_symmetry.space_group_name_H-M   'P 1'
#
loop_
_entity.id
_entity.type
_entity.pdbx_description
1 polymer ?
#
loop_
_entity_poly.entity_id
_entity_poly.type
_entity_poly.pdbx_seq_one_letter_code
_entity_poly.pdbx_strand_id
1 'polypeptide(L)'
;MAAAAAVGNAVPCGARPCGARPGGQPKPGPQPRTLLAAGPALIASGDELVAAVWPYRRLALLRRLTVLPFAGLLYPAWLGAAAAGCWGWGSSWVQIPEAALLVLASICLAHALTVLSGHWSVHAHCALTCTPEYDASKATFVKVVPTPNNGSTELVALHRDEGEDGQEVLSFEFQKIKYSYDALEKKRFLPVAFPVGNAFSYYQSNRGFQEDSEIRAAEKKFGSNK
;
A
#
# COMPACT_ATOMS: atom_id res chain seq x y z
N MET A 1 -9.84 41.81 -71.15
CA MET A 1 -9.12 40.92 -70.22
C MET A 1 -9.94 39.66 -70.02
N ALA A 2 -9.31 38.49 -70.24
CA ALA A 2 -9.70 37.11 -69.88
C ALA A 2 -11.11 36.61 -70.31
N ALA A 3 -11.27 35.74 -71.31
CA ALA A 3 -11.01 34.27 -71.32
C ALA A 3 -11.96 33.49 -70.38
N ALA A 4 -12.56 32.35 -70.70
CA ALA A 4 -12.82 31.55 -71.90
C ALA A 4 -13.92 30.53 -71.50
N ALA A 5 -14.68 30.02 -72.46
CA ALA A 5 -15.71 29.00 -72.27
C ALA A 5 -15.13 27.62 -71.91
N ALA A 6 -15.93 26.74 -71.27
CA ALA A 6 -16.23 25.36 -71.73
C ALA A 6 -16.69 24.41 -70.60
N VAL A 7 -17.80 23.71 -70.90
CA VAL A 7 -18.07 22.27 -70.71
C VAL A 7 -18.08 21.69 -69.29
N GLY A 8 -19.21 21.11 -68.91
CA GLY A 8 -19.44 20.46 -67.62
C GLY A 8 -18.92 19.03 -67.51
N ASN A 9 -19.00 18.49 -66.29
CA ASN A 9 -19.29 17.07 -66.03
C ASN A 9 -19.64 16.81 -64.56
N ALA A 10 -20.63 15.93 -64.40
CA ALA A 10 -20.97 15.01 -63.31
C ALA A 10 -20.55 15.30 -61.85
N VAL A 11 -21.53 15.18 -60.94
CA VAL A 11 -21.31 14.77 -59.55
C VAL A 11 -22.25 13.59 -59.23
N PRO A 12 -21.73 12.46 -58.70
CA PRO A 12 -22.52 11.26 -58.44
C PRO A 12 -23.25 11.30 -57.09
N CYS A 13 -24.33 10.51 -57.00
CA CYS A 13 -25.12 10.26 -55.80
C CYS A 13 -24.26 9.86 -54.60
N GLY A 14 -24.28 10.69 -53.54
CA GLY A 14 -23.64 10.40 -52.28
C GLY A 14 -24.35 9.27 -51.51
N ALA A 15 -23.62 8.18 -51.29
CA ALA A 15 -23.98 7.14 -50.34
C ALA A 15 -23.94 7.69 -48.90
N ARG A 16 -24.96 7.35 -48.11
CA ARG A 16 -25.05 7.64 -46.67
C ARG A 16 -23.91 6.95 -45.91
N PRO A 17 -23.16 7.63 -45.04
CA PRO A 17 -22.43 6.97 -43.96
C PRO A 17 -23.38 6.71 -42.80
N CYS A 18 -23.49 5.44 -42.41
CA CYS A 18 -24.14 4.99 -41.19
C CYS A 18 -23.56 5.69 -39.96
N GLY A 19 -24.43 6.25 -39.11
CA GLY A 19 -24.03 6.84 -37.84
C GLY A 19 -23.46 5.79 -36.89
N ALA A 20 -22.17 5.92 -36.57
CA ALA A 20 -21.56 5.25 -35.44
C ALA A 20 -21.84 6.06 -34.17
N ARG A 21 -22.53 5.46 -33.19
CA ARG A 21 -22.66 6.00 -31.83
C ARG A 21 -21.26 6.16 -31.23
N PRO A 22 -20.93 7.28 -30.56
CA PRO A 22 -19.72 7.33 -29.75
C PRO A 22 -19.88 6.36 -28.59
N GLY A 23 -18.98 5.36 -28.54
CA GLY A 23 -18.88 4.42 -27.44
C GLY A 23 -18.68 5.19 -26.12
N GLY A 24 -19.52 4.88 -25.14
CA GLY A 24 -19.41 5.46 -23.81
C GLY A 24 -18.02 5.17 -23.22
N GLN A 25 -17.38 6.20 -22.69
CA GLN A 25 -16.20 6.03 -21.84
C GLN A 25 -16.53 5.02 -20.73
N PRO A 26 -15.61 4.09 -20.40
CA PRO A 26 -15.79 3.23 -19.24
C PRO A 26 -15.86 4.10 -18.00
N LYS A 27 -16.95 3.97 -17.24
CA LYS A 27 -17.12 4.64 -15.94
C LYS A 27 -15.90 4.33 -15.06
N PRO A 28 -15.31 5.32 -14.37
CA PRO A 28 -14.29 5.04 -13.38
C PRO A 28 -14.88 4.04 -12.37
N GLY A 29 -14.20 2.92 -12.17
CA GLY A 29 -14.57 1.96 -11.13
C GLY A 29 -14.62 2.64 -9.75
N PRO A 30 -15.29 2.04 -8.76
CA PRO A 30 -15.38 2.62 -7.43
C PRO A 30 -13.96 2.83 -6.90
N GLN A 31 -13.56 4.09 -6.74
CA GLN A 31 -12.31 4.44 -6.08
C GLN A 31 -12.38 3.85 -4.66
N PRO A 32 -11.39 3.05 -4.22
CA PRO A 32 -11.39 2.51 -2.88
C PRO A 32 -11.46 3.69 -1.89
N ARG A 33 -12.54 3.73 -1.11
CA ARG A 33 -12.81 4.79 -0.14
C ARG A 33 -11.56 5.05 0.69
N THR A 34 -11.03 6.26 0.55
CA THR A 34 -9.82 6.78 1.19
C THR A 34 -10.09 7.04 2.67
N LEU A 35 -10.29 5.98 3.44
CA LEU A 35 -10.44 6.08 4.89
C LEU A 35 -9.10 5.63 5.51
N LEU A 36 -8.37 6.60 6.07
CA LEU A 36 -7.04 6.46 6.71
C LEU A 36 -5.82 6.31 5.78
N ALA A 37 -5.66 7.18 4.80
CA ALA A 37 -4.43 7.28 4.02
C ALA A 37 -3.79 8.67 4.18
N ALA A 38 -2.52 8.72 4.62
CA ALA A 38 -1.78 9.97 4.85
C ALA A 38 -1.21 10.57 3.56
N GLY A 39 -2.08 11.00 2.64
CA GLY A 39 -1.68 11.73 1.44
C GLY A 39 -2.04 11.01 0.14
N PRO A 40 -1.34 11.28 -0.98
CA PRO A 40 -1.48 10.53 -2.23
C PRO A 40 -0.68 9.21 -2.17
N ALA A 41 -1.13 8.19 -2.91
CA ALA A 41 -0.41 6.92 -3.02
C ALA A 41 0.98 7.11 -3.64
N LEU A 42 1.99 6.43 -3.10
CA LEU A 42 3.40 6.57 -3.52
C LEU A 42 3.79 5.61 -4.66
N ILE A 43 2.90 5.35 -5.62
CA ILE A 43 3.18 4.47 -6.77
C ILE A 43 3.02 5.22 -8.10
N ALA A 44 3.77 4.82 -9.12
CA ALA A 44 3.56 5.31 -10.47
C ALA A 44 2.16 4.92 -10.99
N SER A 45 1.53 5.84 -11.72
CA SER A 45 0.26 5.57 -12.39
C SER A 45 0.49 4.58 -13.53
N GLY A 46 -0.25 3.46 -13.53
CA GLY A 46 -0.20 2.45 -14.59
C GLY A 46 0.66 1.22 -14.30
N ASP A 47 1.08 1.00 -13.05
CA ASP A 47 1.68 -0.27 -12.66
C ASP A 47 0.66 -1.42 -12.80
N GLU A 48 1.08 -2.54 -13.38
CA GLU A 48 0.18 -3.66 -13.68
C GLU A 48 -0.25 -4.41 -12.41
N LEU A 49 0.62 -4.49 -11.40
CA LEU A 49 0.40 -5.28 -10.19
C LEU A 49 -0.06 -4.47 -8.99
N VAL A 50 0.45 -3.24 -8.82
CA VAL A 50 0.22 -2.43 -7.62
C VAL A 50 -0.62 -1.20 -7.94
N ALA A 51 -1.83 -1.16 -7.38
CA ALA A 51 -2.73 -0.02 -7.54
C ALA A 51 -2.35 1.16 -6.62
N ALA A 52 -1.89 0.87 -5.39
CA ALA A 52 -1.50 1.90 -4.44
C ALA A 52 -0.49 1.39 -3.40
N VAL A 53 0.43 2.27 -3.01
CA VAL A 53 1.38 2.04 -1.91
C VAL A 53 1.25 3.14 -0.89
N TRP A 54 1.11 2.74 0.37
CA TRP A 54 0.96 3.66 1.49
C TRP A 54 2.07 3.43 2.53
N PRO A 55 2.91 4.43 2.81
CA PRO A 55 3.91 4.34 3.88
C PRO A 55 3.26 4.35 5.27
N TYR A 56 3.75 3.47 6.14
CA TYR A 56 3.33 3.34 7.53
C TYR A 56 4.53 3.25 8.46
N ARG A 57 4.33 3.76 9.68
CA ARG A 57 5.23 3.59 10.82
C ARG A 57 4.52 2.78 11.89
N ARG A 58 5.26 1.90 12.56
CA ARG A 58 4.72 1.05 13.63
C ARG A 58 4.55 1.87 14.92
N LEU A 59 3.40 1.79 15.58
CA LEU A 59 3.23 2.41 16.89
C LEU A 59 4.11 1.72 17.93
N ALA A 60 4.54 2.48 18.94
CA ALA A 60 5.10 1.94 20.16
C ALA A 60 4.10 0.97 20.80
N LEU A 61 4.59 -0.10 21.43
CA LEU A 61 3.75 -1.20 21.93
C LEU A 61 2.61 -0.73 22.81
N LEU A 62 2.89 0.17 23.76
CA LEU A 62 1.89 0.73 24.66
C LEU A 62 0.86 1.63 23.99
N ARG A 63 1.16 2.19 22.81
CA ARG A 63 0.24 3.05 22.05
C ARG A 63 -0.60 2.28 21.04
N ARG A 64 -0.35 0.98 20.84
CA ARG A 64 -1.16 0.16 19.93
C ARG A 64 -2.59 0.12 20.45
N LEU A 65 -3.56 0.21 19.55
CA LEU A 65 -4.98 0.09 19.91
C LEU A 65 -5.35 -1.32 20.35
N THR A 66 -4.49 -2.32 20.10
CA THR A 66 -4.62 -3.66 20.70
C THR A 66 -4.19 -3.71 22.17
N VAL A 67 -3.42 -2.73 22.66
CA VAL A 67 -2.83 -2.77 24.01
C VAL A 67 -3.37 -1.65 24.88
N LEU A 68 -3.29 -0.39 24.42
CA LEU A 68 -3.65 0.80 25.21
C LEU A 68 -5.06 0.74 25.82
N PRO A 69 -6.14 0.51 25.04
CA PRO A 69 -7.48 0.51 25.61
C PRO A 69 -7.68 -0.66 26.57
N PHE A 70 -7.10 -1.83 26.31
CA PHE A 70 -7.32 -3.01 27.15
C PHE A 70 -6.41 -3.02 28.39
N ALA A 71 -5.10 -3.09 28.19
CA ALA A 71 -4.12 -3.17 29.26
C ALA A 71 -3.88 -1.84 29.98
N GLY A 72 -3.98 -0.71 29.26
CA GLY A 72 -3.75 0.62 29.83
C GLY A 72 -4.97 1.21 30.55
N LEU A 73 -6.19 0.83 30.15
CA LEU A 73 -7.42 1.46 30.65
C LEU A 73 -8.43 0.46 31.21
N LEU A 74 -8.94 -0.46 30.40
CA LEU A 74 -10.09 -1.30 30.77
C LEU A 74 -9.78 -2.30 31.88
N TYR A 75 -8.67 -3.03 31.81
CA TYR A 75 -8.28 -3.96 32.89
C TYR A 75 -7.95 -3.24 34.20
N PRO A 76 -7.14 -2.15 34.22
CA PRO A 76 -6.93 -1.36 35.43
C PRO A 76 -8.23 -0.75 35.98
N ALA A 77 -9.13 -0.26 35.14
CA ALA A 77 -10.42 0.28 35.58
C ALA A 77 -11.30 -0.78 36.23
N TRP A 78 -11.33 -1.99 35.66
CA TRP A 78 -12.05 -3.12 36.26
C TRP A 78 -11.48 -3.50 37.64
N LEU A 79 -10.14 -3.55 37.76
CA LEU A 79 -9.45 -3.80 39.02
C LEU A 79 -9.68 -2.69 40.05
N GLY A 80 -9.66 -1.42 39.61
CA GLY A 80 -9.94 -0.26 40.45
C GLY A 80 -11.36 -0.28 41.00
N ALA A 81 -12.35 -0.62 40.17
CA ALA A 81 -13.73 -0.81 40.60
C ALA A 81 -13.89 -1.97 41.60
N ALA A 82 -13.09 -3.04 41.44
CA ALA A 82 -13.04 -4.13 42.41
C ALA A 82 -12.47 -3.68 43.75
N ALA A 83 -11.35 -2.97 43.73
CA ALA A 83 -10.70 -2.43 44.94
C ALA A 83 -11.59 -1.41 45.67
N ALA A 84 -12.36 -0.61 44.93
CA ALA A 84 -13.32 0.35 45.48
C ALA A 84 -14.61 -0.31 46.03
N GLY A 85 -14.76 -1.64 45.92
CA GLY A 85 -15.93 -2.36 46.39
C GLY A 85 -17.19 -2.18 45.54
N CYS A 86 -17.08 -1.56 44.35
CA CYS A 86 -18.21 -1.31 43.44
C CYS A 86 -18.87 -2.61 42.95
N TRP A 87 -18.13 -3.72 42.98
CA TRP A 87 -18.65 -5.05 42.65
C TRP A 87 -19.30 -5.75 43.85
N GLY A 88 -19.53 -5.11 44.99
CA GLY A 88 -20.19 -5.76 46.13
C GLY A 88 -19.29 -6.69 46.95
N TRP A 89 -17.96 -6.59 46.79
CA TRP A 89 -16.96 -7.39 47.51
C TRP A 89 -16.99 -7.21 49.06
N GLY A 90 -17.82 -6.29 49.56
CA GLY A 90 -18.04 -6.03 51.00
C GLY A 90 -19.13 -6.88 51.66
N SER A 91 -19.97 -7.61 50.92
CA SER A 91 -21.02 -8.47 51.48
C SER A 91 -20.71 -9.93 51.19
N SER A 92 -20.24 -10.66 52.20
CA SER A 92 -20.06 -12.12 52.29
C SER A 92 -19.58 -12.85 51.01
N TRP A 93 -18.43 -13.53 51.11
CA TRP A 93 -17.73 -14.34 50.09
C TRP A 93 -18.55 -15.40 49.31
N VAL A 94 -19.85 -15.49 49.56
CA VAL A 94 -20.81 -16.43 48.98
C VAL A 94 -21.46 -15.89 47.71
N GLN A 95 -21.53 -14.56 47.51
CA GLN A 95 -22.01 -13.97 46.26
C GLN A 95 -20.84 -13.53 45.40
N ILE A 96 -20.37 -14.42 44.52
CA ILE A 96 -19.53 -14.01 43.40
C ILE A 96 -20.28 -12.88 42.69
N PRO A 97 -19.66 -11.72 42.44
CA PRO A 97 -20.33 -10.66 41.74
C PRO A 97 -20.44 -11.03 40.27
N GLU A 98 -21.52 -11.72 39.91
CA GLU A 98 -21.83 -12.21 38.57
C GLU A 98 -21.65 -11.08 37.54
N ALA A 99 -22.11 -9.86 37.87
CA ALA A 99 -21.91 -8.68 37.06
C ALA A 99 -20.44 -8.35 36.78
N ALA A 100 -19.54 -8.49 37.77
CA ALA A 100 -18.12 -8.22 37.59
C ALA A 100 -17.47 -9.24 36.64
N LEU A 101 -17.85 -10.51 36.75
CA LEU A 101 -17.38 -11.56 35.84
C LEU A 101 -17.90 -11.36 34.42
N LEU A 102 -19.17 -10.97 34.27
CA LEU A 102 -19.75 -10.65 32.96
C LEU A 102 -19.04 -9.48 32.29
N VAL A 103 -18.75 -8.41 33.06
CA VAL A 103 -17.97 -7.27 32.55
C VAL A 103 -16.57 -7.72 32.14
N LEU A 104 -15.86 -8.48 32.98
CA LEU A 104 -14.53 -8.98 32.66
C LEU A 104 -14.54 -9.86 31.40
N ALA A 105 -15.50 -10.77 31.29
CA ALA A 105 -15.68 -11.63 30.12
C ALA A 105 -15.92 -10.81 28.85
N SER A 106 -16.74 -9.75 28.93
CA SER A 106 -16.99 -8.84 27.81
C SER A 106 -15.73 -8.10 27.37
N ILE A 107 -14.89 -7.64 28.31
CA ILE A 107 -13.60 -6.99 28.02
C ILE A 107 -12.67 -7.98 27.31
N CYS A 108 -12.55 -9.21 27.84
CA CYS A 108 -11.73 -10.26 27.24
C CYS A 108 -12.19 -10.62 25.83
N LEU A 109 -13.52 -10.75 25.62
CA LEU A 109 -14.09 -11.01 24.31
C LEU A 109 -13.80 -9.87 23.32
N ALA A 110 -14.02 -8.62 23.72
CA ALA A 110 -13.72 -7.45 22.90
C ALA A 110 -12.22 -7.34 22.55
N HIS A 111 -11.35 -7.67 23.50
CA HIS A 111 -9.91 -7.70 23.30
C HIS A 111 -9.53 -8.78 22.26
N ALA A 112 -10.05 -10.01 22.42
CA ALA A 112 -9.82 -11.10 21.49
C ALA A 112 -10.30 -10.76 20.07
N LEU A 113 -11.51 -10.20 19.93
CA LEU A 113 -12.05 -9.76 18.65
C LEU A 113 -11.19 -8.67 17.99
N THR A 114 -10.63 -7.76 18.78
CA THR A 114 -9.74 -6.71 18.27
C THR A 114 -8.44 -7.31 17.72
N VAL A 115 -7.83 -8.24 18.44
CA VAL A 115 -6.61 -8.95 17.99
C VAL A 115 -6.90 -9.78 16.73
N LEU A 116 -7.99 -10.54 16.72
CA LEU A 116 -8.42 -11.34 15.58
C LEU A 116 -8.70 -10.46 14.35
N SER A 117 -9.33 -9.31 14.53
CA SER A 117 -9.56 -8.36 13.43
C SER A 117 -8.25 -7.97 12.73
N GLY A 118 -7.20 -7.71 13.51
CA GLY A 118 -5.86 -7.43 12.99
C GLY A 118 -5.12 -8.64 12.42
N HIS A 119 -5.57 -9.86 12.67
CA HIS A 119 -5.01 -11.07 12.08
C HIS A 119 -5.59 -11.34 10.68
N TRP A 120 -6.91 -11.14 10.52
CA TRP A 120 -7.62 -11.47 9.28
C TRP A 120 -7.67 -10.32 8.25
N SER A 121 -7.43 -9.09 8.68
CA SER A 121 -7.49 -7.92 7.80
C SER A 121 -6.25 -7.06 7.93
N VAL A 122 -5.52 -6.89 6.81
CA VAL A 122 -4.36 -6.00 6.74
C VAL A 122 -4.76 -4.55 6.99
N HIS A 123 -5.95 -4.13 6.55
CA HIS A 123 -6.45 -2.78 6.82
C HIS A 123 -6.69 -2.57 8.31
N ALA A 124 -7.33 -3.52 8.99
CA ALA A 124 -7.52 -3.46 10.43
C ALA A 124 -6.17 -3.54 11.17
N HIS A 125 -5.25 -4.41 10.73
CA HIS A 125 -3.90 -4.52 11.28
C HIS A 125 -3.17 -3.18 11.25
N CYS A 126 -3.18 -2.51 10.09
CA CYS A 126 -2.58 -1.20 9.93
C CYS A 126 -3.25 -0.17 10.84
N ALA A 127 -4.59 -0.11 10.88
CA ALA A 127 -5.31 0.85 11.72
C ALA A 127 -5.04 0.64 13.22
N LEU A 128 -4.90 -0.61 13.67
CA LEU A 128 -4.71 -0.95 15.08
C LEU A 128 -3.26 -0.80 15.57
N THR A 129 -2.28 -0.96 14.67
CA THR A 129 -0.86 -1.11 15.05
C THR A 129 0.10 -0.16 14.36
N CYS A 130 -0.35 0.58 13.35
CA CYS A 130 0.45 1.49 12.54
C CYS A 130 -0.16 2.90 12.43
N THR A 131 0.70 3.90 12.27
CA THR A 131 0.32 5.27 11.90
C THR A 131 0.76 5.51 10.47
N PRO A 132 -0.07 6.14 9.62
CA PRO A 132 0.35 6.48 8.28
C PRO A 132 1.39 7.61 8.33
N GLU A 133 2.41 7.56 7.48
CA GLU A 133 3.58 8.45 7.53
C GLU A 133 3.70 9.25 6.22
N TYR A 134 3.95 10.56 6.28
CA TYR A 134 4.06 11.38 5.05
C TYR A 134 5.47 11.34 4.43
N ASP A 135 6.46 11.05 5.27
CA ASP A 135 7.88 11.06 4.91
C ASP A 135 8.36 9.62 4.70
N ALA A 136 8.73 9.29 3.45
CA ALA A 136 9.20 7.97 3.09
C ALA A 136 10.45 7.55 3.89
N SER A 137 11.30 8.51 4.30
CA SER A 137 12.50 8.24 5.09
C SER A 137 12.22 7.76 6.53
N LYS A 138 11.02 8.05 7.07
CA LYS A 138 10.61 7.63 8.42
C LYS A 138 9.75 6.37 8.42
N ALA A 139 9.25 5.98 7.25
CA ALA A 139 8.40 4.82 7.09
C ALA A 139 9.18 3.52 7.36
N THR A 140 8.54 2.58 8.05
CA THR A 140 9.13 1.26 8.36
C THR A 140 8.45 0.14 7.58
N PHE A 141 7.18 0.36 7.22
CA PHE A 141 6.36 -0.58 6.48
C PHE A 141 5.66 0.14 5.33
N VAL A 142 5.24 -0.62 4.33
CA VAL A 142 4.39 -0.14 3.24
C VAL A 142 3.18 -1.06 3.10
N LYS A 143 1.99 -0.48 3.08
CA LYS A 143 0.75 -1.21 2.77
C LYS A 143 0.56 -1.16 1.26
N VAL A 144 0.75 -2.30 0.62
CA VAL A 144 0.65 -2.49 -0.82
C VAL A 144 -0.75 -3.00 -1.15
N VAL A 145 -1.49 -2.25 -1.97
CA VAL A 145 -2.81 -2.63 -2.48
C VAL A 145 -2.62 -3.06 -3.93
N PRO A 146 -2.82 -4.34 -4.27
CA PRO A 146 -2.70 -4.80 -5.64
C PRO A 146 -3.83 -4.26 -6.52
N THR A 147 -3.61 -4.29 -7.83
CA THR A 147 -4.68 -4.11 -8.81
C THR A 147 -5.69 -5.26 -8.74
N PRO A 148 -6.92 -5.05 -9.23
CA PRO A 148 -7.93 -6.11 -9.25
C PRO A 148 -7.42 -7.38 -9.94
N ASN A 149 -7.70 -8.55 -9.35
CA ASN A 149 -7.26 -9.87 -9.80
C ASN A 149 -5.77 -10.21 -9.58
N ASN A 150 -4.97 -9.33 -8.98
CA ASN A 150 -3.56 -9.60 -8.64
C ASN A 150 -3.35 -9.90 -7.15
N GLY A 151 -4.27 -10.66 -6.56
CA GLY A 151 -4.18 -11.11 -5.17
C GLY A 151 -4.74 -10.13 -4.14
N SER A 152 -4.17 -10.13 -2.93
CA SER A 152 -4.67 -9.40 -1.76
C SER A 152 -3.71 -8.31 -1.27
N THR A 153 -4.25 -7.34 -0.54
CA THR A 153 -3.44 -6.30 0.12
C THR A 153 -2.47 -6.92 1.12
N GLU A 154 -1.23 -6.42 1.15
CA GLU A 154 -0.17 -6.89 2.04
C GLU A 154 0.52 -5.72 2.75
N LEU A 155 1.02 -5.96 3.97
CA LEU A 155 1.89 -5.03 4.69
C LEU A 155 3.32 -5.55 4.61
N VAL A 156 4.14 -4.91 3.78
CA VAL A 156 5.52 -5.30 3.50
C VAL A 156 6.49 -4.43 4.31
N ALA A 157 7.61 -5.01 4.77
CA ALA A 157 8.67 -4.25 5.41
C ALA A 157 9.46 -3.42 4.38
N LEU A 158 9.81 -2.19 4.74
CA LEU A 158 10.65 -1.36 3.89
C LEU A 158 12.12 -1.66 4.18
N HIS A 159 12.85 -2.12 3.17
CA HIS A 159 14.30 -2.32 3.21
C HIS A 159 15.01 -0.99 2.98
N ARG A 160 16.10 -0.78 3.72
CA ARG A 160 16.94 0.41 3.65
C ARG A 160 18.38 -0.03 3.45
N ASP A 161 18.95 0.37 2.33
CA ASP A 161 20.34 0.10 2.03
C ASP A 161 21.09 1.41 1.76
N GLU A 162 22.24 1.60 2.38
CA GLU A 162 23.12 2.74 2.10
C GLU A 162 23.72 2.61 0.69
N GLY A 163 23.40 3.57 -0.20
CA GLY A 163 23.98 3.71 -1.54
C GLY A 163 25.49 3.92 -1.48
N GLU A 164 26.18 3.59 -2.58
CA GLU A 164 27.62 3.92 -2.73
C GLU A 164 27.86 5.44 -2.62
N ASP A 165 26.86 6.24 -3.02
CA ASP A 165 26.86 7.70 -2.89
C ASP A 165 26.51 8.21 -1.46
N GLY A 166 26.35 7.30 -0.48
CA GLY A 166 25.90 7.63 0.88
C GLY A 166 24.42 7.99 1.02
N GLN A 167 23.64 7.89 -0.07
CA GLN A 167 22.20 8.12 -0.04
C GLN A 167 21.42 6.85 0.34
N GLU A 168 20.44 6.98 1.24
CA GLU A 168 19.57 5.86 1.60
C GLU A 168 18.69 5.43 0.40
N VAL A 169 18.84 4.18 -0.03
CA VAL A 169 17.98 3.56 -1.05
C VAL A 169 16.89 2.77 -0.34
N LEU A 170 15.65 3.19 -0.51
CA LEU A 170 14.48 2.51 0.04
C LEU A 170 13.92 1.53 -0.99
N SER A 171 13.66 0.29 -0.58
CA SER A 171 13.03 -0.71 -1.46
C SER A 171 12.12 -1.66 -0.71
N PHE A 172 11.19 -2.29 -1.41
CA PHE A 172 10.38 -3.39 -0.89
C PHE A 172 10.15 -4.42 -1.99
N GLU A 173 9.79 -5.64 -1.60
CA GLU A 173 9.44 -6.72 -2.53
C GLU A 173 7.95 -7.05 -2.38
N PHE A 174 7.22 -7.06 -3.49
CA PHE A 174 5.82 -7.50 -3.53
C PHE A 174 5.67 -8.53 -4.65
N GLN A 175 5.17 -9.73 -4.31
CA GLN A 175 5.02 -10.84 -5.25
C GLN A 175 6.27 -11.13 -6.10
N LYS A 176 7.45 -11.18 -5.47
CA LYS A 176 8.76 -11.40 -6.13
C LYS A 176 9.24 -10.28 -7.06
N ILE A 177 8.55 -9.13 -7.07
CA ILE A 177 9.02 -7.94 -7.79
C ILE A 177 9.56 -6.92 -6.79
N LYS A 178 10.79 -6.49 -7.04
CA LYS A 178 11.45 -5.43 -6.27
C LYS A 178 10.96 -4.07 -6.77
N TYR A 179 10.55 -3.23 -5.84
CA TYR A 179 10.21 -1.83 -6.06
C TYR A 179 11.24 -0.96 -5.34
N SER A 180 11.85 -0.03 -6.06
CA SER A 180 12.80 0.96 -5.53
C SER A 180 12.16 2.34 -5.46
N TYR A 181 12.45 3.10 -4.40
CA TYR A 181 11.98 4.46 -4.26
C TYR A 181 12.85 5.43 -5.07
N ASP A 182 12.22 6.17 -5.97
CA ASP A 182 12.86 7.28 -6.67
C ASP A 182 12.66 8.57 -5.86
N ALA A 183 13.70 8.98 -5.14
CA ALA A 183 13.69 10.17 -4.30
C ALA A 183 13.90 11.48 -5.08
N LEU A 184 14.57 11.43 -6.24
CA LEU A 184 15.08 12.61 -6.94
C LEU A 184 14.04 13.23 -7.86
N GLU A 185 13.34 12.41 -8.65
CA GLU A 185 12.41 12.92 -9.66
C GLU A 185 10.96 12.73 -9.23
N LYS A 186 10.55 11.48 -9.03
CA LYS A 186 9.12 11.13 -8.99
C LYS A 186 8.54 11.03 -7.58
N LYS A 187 9.39 10.90 -6.55
CA LYS A 187 9.00 10.72 -5.13
C LYS A 187 8.01 9.57 -4.93
N ARG A 188 8.24 8.47 -5.65
CA ARG A 188 7.36 7.30 -5.74
C ARG A 188 8.18 6.02 -5.86
N PHE A 189 7.57 4.91 -5.50
CA PHE A 189 8.10 3.59 -5.77
C PHE A 189 7.89 3.21 -7.23
N LEU A 190 8.91 2.63 -7.83
CA LEU A 190 8.92 2.13 -9.20
C LEU A 190 9.39 0.68 -9.22
N PRO A 191 8.79 -0.18 -10.06
CA PRO A 191 9.34 -1.51 -10.26
C PRO A 191 10.74 -1.40 -10.86
N VAL A 192 11.64 -2.27 -10.44
CA VAL A 192 13.00 -2.32 -11.01
C VAL A 192 12.90 -2.73 -12.48
N ALA A 193 13.24 -1.81 -13.38
CA ALA A 193 13.21 -2.06 -14.82
C ALA A 193 14.49 -2.76 -15.28
N PHE A 194 14.32 -3.91 -15.92
CA PHE A 194 15.41 -4.61 -16.60
C PHE A 194 15.66 -4.00 -17.99
N PRO A 195 16.92 -3.90 -18.43
CA PRO A 195 17.25 -3.37 -19.75
C PRO A 195 16.93 -4.40 -20.84
N VAL A 196 15.64 -4.55 -21.17
CA VAL A 196 15.15 -5.46 -22.23
C VAL A 196 14.70 -4.73 -23.51
N GLY A 197 14.48 -3.40 -23.41
CA GLY A 197 13.98 -2.57 -24.51
C GLY A 197 15.04 -1.69 -25.18
N ASN A 198 16.33 -1.93 -24.94
CA ASN A 198 17.40 -1.11 -25.53
C ASN A 198 17.60 -1.45 -27.02
N ALA A 199 18.23 -0.54 -27.76
CA ALA A 199 18.58 -0.79 -29.16
C ALA A 199 19.57 -1.97 -29.29
N PHE A 200 19.51 -2.70 -30.40
CA PHE A 200 20.36 -3.89 -30.59
C PHE A 200 21.87 -3.59 -30.47
N SER A 201 22.30 -2.42 -30.91
CA SER A 201 23.68 -1.94 -30.77
C SER A 201 24.16 -1.93 -29.32
N TYR A 202 23.30 -1.58 -28.36
CA TYR A 202 23.63 -1.59 -26.93
C TYR A 202 24.09 -2.98 -26.50
N TYR A 203 23.35 -4.02 -26.88
CA TYR A 203 23.68 -5.40 -26.51
C TYR A 203 24.90 -5.92 -27.26
N GLN A 204 25.06 -5.57 -28.55
CA GLN A 204 26.24 -5.97 -29.33
C GLN A 204 27.55 -5.42 -28.76
N SER A 205 27.54 -4.18 -28.30
CA SER A 205 28.73 -3.53 -27.75
C SER A 205 29.02 -3.89 -26.29
N ASN A 206 28.08 -4.55 -25.61
CA ASN A 206 28.19 -4.79 -24.17
C ASN A 206 29.23 -5.88 -23.88
N ARG A 207 30.20 -5.59 -23.01
CA ARG A 207 31.28 -6.52 -22.63
C ARG A 207 31.05 -7.21 -21.28
N GLY A 208 29.89 -6.97 -20.66
CA GLY A 208 29.61 -7.40 -19.30
C GLY A 208 30.26 -6.48 -18.25
N PHE A 209 29.99 -6.76 -16.98
CA PHE A 209 30.56 -6.02 -15.86
C PHE A 209 32.07 -6.27 -15.79
N GLN A 210 32.86 -5.20 -15.79
CA GLN A 210 34.32 -5.28 -15.75
C GLN A 210 34.87 -5.21 -14.33
N GLU A 211 34.15 -4.53 -13.44
CA GLU A 211 34.57 -4.31 -12.06
C GLU A 211 33.62 -4.96 -11.06
N ASP A 212 34.15 -5.37 -9.91
CA ASP A 212 33.35 -5.90 -8.80
C ASP A 212 32.36 -4.86 -8.24
N SER A 213 32.68 -3.57 -8.35
CA SER A 213 31.79 -2.44 -8.00
C SER A 213 30.51 -2.50 -8.85
N GLU A 214 30.63 -2.67 -10.16
CA GLU A 214 29.50 -2.78 -11.09
C GLU A 214 28.64 -4.02 -10.79
N ILE A 215 29.28 -5.14 -10.43
CA ILE A 215 28.59 -6.38 -10.03
C ILE A 215 27.79 -6.13 -8.74
N ARG A 216 28.38 -5.50 -7.73
CA ARG A 216 27.71 -5.18 -6.47
C ARG A 216 26.56 -4.19 -6.67
N ALA A 217 26.75 -3.17 -7.51
CA ALA A 217 25.71 -2.21 -7.86
C ALA A 217 24.54 -2.90 -8.58
N ALA A 218 24.83 -3.83 -9.51
CA ALA A 218 23.83 -4.63 -10.19
C ALA A 218 23.10 -5.58 -9.21
N GLU A 219 23.82 -6.28 -8.33
CA GLU A 219 23.22 -7.14 -7.31
C GLU A 219 22.34 -6.35 -6.34
N LYS A 220 22.76 -5.15 -5.95
CA LYS A 220 21.95 -4.26 -5.11
C LYS A 220 20.69 -3.81 -5.85
N LYS A 221 20.80 -3.48 -7.15
CA LYS A 221 19.66 -3.01 -7.95
C LYS A 221 18.67 -4.13 -8.27
N PHE A 222 19.16 -5.27 -8.74
CA PHE A 222 18.35 -6.37 -9.29
C PHE A 222 18.12 -7.52 -8.32
N GLY A 223 18.93 -7.65 -7.27
CA GLY A 223 18.96 -8.81 -6.38
C GLY A 223 19.80 -9.95 -6.93
N SER A 224 20.11 -10.93 -6.08
CA SER A 224 20.83 -12.15 -6.47
C SER A 224 19.88 -13.14 -7.18
N ASN A 225 20.37 -13.86 -8.18
CA ASN A 225 19.63 -14.94 -8.84
C ASN A 225 19.70 -16.22 -7.98
N LYS A 226 18.58 -16.65 -7.42
CA LYS A 226 18.48 -17.81 -6.51
C LYS A 226 17.39 -18.77 -6.96
#